data_AF-A0A8J9X1F2-F1
#
_entry.id   AF-A0A8J9X1F2-F1
#
_cell.length_a   1.000
_cell.length_b   1.000
_cell.length_c   1.000
_cell.angle_alpha   90.00
_cell.angle_beta   90.00
_cell.angle_gamma   90.00
#
_symmetry.space_group_name_H-M   'P 1'
#
loop_
_entity.id
_entity.type
_entity.pdbx_description
1 polymer ?
#
loop_
_entity_poly.entity_id
_entity_poly.type
_entity_poly.pdbx_seq_one_letter_code
_entity_poly.pdbx_strand_id
1 'polypeptide(L)'
;MNLFRPDPTTTLALHRLLLVVFVESLTMVPTETDPLVQNGNGNARNLPRAFSYRSMLAATVLIVSGAGGVVWWMRRHSIRTPSGNGASSSHSLRNNFTMYLDEYQTHEYTATQFISFTINTLGGLQAHGECEGRHVDPDTNSCYLGNTKNISEDILHRVAIVERVLQRLEQDAFDEDPEIDSSPSVLKIFAMPEFFLRGPNGAYSSYQMIDREGQENDGLLVRMADRIRKFIAKPAFQDYLFVFGTVLVAESLDDPGKGFWEIENVTADSVLYSNFAPIYKGGTGHKHQYLLQKRYISGADFLSRTTLPNPVKANLRDYADASELSFLQQTLQNRNTVLVEGNVIELDGLRIGVEICLDHRMGSLWRSIQAQNPRGAIDNDNLVDVQLIVSAGMSIERGPNPVRTGGVVYLSDGEASSAVCLRTDTGVFDPDVVCREHGPGGRQHLQPFGGAGYTNFVSVSGCIDMEEIELLQGYYSMYQPQGCANTLKTYGIDVMDEFKYYPPSLEIYPIIGLPPQREK
;
A
#
# COMPACT_ATOMS: atom_id res chain seq x y z
N MET A 1 -28.96 -9.33 -57.89
CA MET A 1 -28.33 -9.12 -59.21
C MET A 1 -27.31 -8.00 -59.07
N ASN A 2 -26.03 -8.31 -59.33
CA ASN A 2 -24.88 -7.49 -59.75
C ASN A 2 -24.76 -6.04 -59.22
N LEU A 3 -23.77 -5.73 -58.36
CA LEU A 3 -22.39 -5.32 -58.73
C LEU A 3 -22.36 -4.18 -59.76
N PHE A 4 -21.74 -3.03 -59.44
CA PHE A 4 -20.79 -2.30 -60.29
C PHE A 4 -20.30 -0.98 -59.62
N ARG A 5 -19.02 -0.94 -59.23
CA ARG A 5 -18.08 0.20 -59.43
C ARG A 5 -17.44 -0.01 -60.82
N PRO A 6 -16.97 1.01 -61.62
CA PRO A 6 -15.84 1.94 -61.31
C PRO A 6 -15.98 3.37 -61.92
N ASP A 7 -15.36 4.45 -61.39
CA ASP A 7 -14.08 5.15 -61.74
C ASP A 7 -14.00 5.77 -63.17
N PRO A 8 -13.06 6.67 -63.58
CA PRO A 8 -12.38 7.87 -63.01
C PRO A 8 -12.51 9.13 -63.93
N THR A 9 -12.01 10.32 -63.54
CA THR A 9 -11.14 11.23 -64.35
C THR A 9 -10.81 12.58 -63.68
N THR A 10 -9.51 12.79 -63.41
CA THR A 10 -8.63 13.98 -63.62
C THR A 10 -9.27 15.38 -63.83
N THR A 11 -8.76 16.50 -63.27
CA THR A 11 -7.45 17.12 -63.60
C THR A 11 -7.14 18.38 -62.73
N LEU A 12 -5.82 18.68 -62.56
CA LEU A 12 -5.14 19.94 -62.19
C LEU A 12 -5.16 20.42 -60.72
N ALA A 13 -4.13 21.00 -60.11
CA ALA A 13 -2.66 21.02 -60.23
C ALA A 13 -2.12 21.87 -59.04
N LEU A 14 -1.04 21.40 -58.39
CA LEU A 14 0.04 22.19 -57.77
C LEU A 14 -0.26 23.28 -56.70
N HIS A 15 0.02 23.00 -55.42
CA HIS A 15 1.18 23.53 -54.66
C HIS A 15 1.16 23.06 -53.18
N ARG A 16 2.30 22.48 -52.74
CA ARG A 16 2.92 22.44 -51.39
C ARG A 16 2.03 22.77 -50.16
N LEU A 17 1.93 21.86 -49.18
CA LEU A 17 2.79 21.74 -47.98
C LEU A 17 2.21 20.67 -47.01
N LEU A 18 3.07 20.11 -46.17
CA LEU A 18 2.88 18.96 -45.28
C LEU A 18 1.65 19.03 -44.34
N LEU A 19 1.01 17.87 -44.19
CA LEU A 19 0.06 17.53 -43.11
C LEU A 19 0.87 17.16 -41.85
N VAL A 20 0.65 17.87 -40.75
CA VAL A 20 1.03 17.45 -39.39
C VAL A 20 -0.24 16.92 -38.72
N VAL A 21 -0.16 15.69 -38.22
CA VAL A 21 -1.18 15.01 -37.43
C VAL A 21 -1.25 15.67 -36.05
N PHE A 22 -2.42 16.16 -35.67
CA PHE A 22 -2.72 16.50 -34.27
C PHE A 22 -2.99 15.20 -33.49
N VAL A 23 -2.16 14.96 -32.49
CA VAL A 23 -2.49 14.08 -31.35
C VAL A 23 -2.96 15.02 -30.25
N GLU A 24 -4.27 15.05 -29.98
CA GLU A 24 -4.81 15.66 -28.77
C GLU A 24 -4.55 14.70 -27.60
N SER A 25 -3.53 15.00 -26.81
CA SER A 25 -3.37 14.48 -25.46
C SER A 25 -4.27 15.29 -24.52
N LEU A 26 -5.40 14.72 -24.12
CA LEU A 26 -6.22 15.24 -23.03
C LEU A 26 -5.47 15.02 -21.71
N THR A 27 -4.80 16.06 -21.21
CA THR A 27 -4.39 16.13 -19.80
C THR A 27 -5.63 16.43 -18.96
N MET A 28 -6.30 15.40 -18.46
CA MET A 28 -7.28 15.56 -17.38
C MET A 28 -6.50 15.81 -16.09
N VAL A 29 -6.53 17.06 -15.62
CA VAL A 29 -6.13 17.44 -14.27
C VAL A 29 -7.37 17.32 -13.39
N PRO A 30 -7.44 16.40 -12.41
CA PRO A 30 -8.50 16.40 -11.42
C PRO A 30 -8.20 17.51 -10.41
N THR A 31 -9.04 18.54 -10.37
CA THR A 31 -9.06 19.50 -9.27
C THR A 31 -9.68 18.86 -8.04
N GLU A 32 -8.94 18.81 -6.95
CA GLU A 32 -9.47 18.47 -5.62
C GLU A 32 -10.47 19.53 -5.16
N THR A 33 -11.75 19.16 -5.16
CA THR A 33 -12.70 19.66 -4.18
C THR A 33 -13.47 18.46 -3.65
N ASP A 34 -13.13 18.02 -2.45
CA ASP A 34 -13.89 17.02 -1.70
C ASP A 34 -15.13 17.71 -1.09
N PRO A 35 -16.36 17.21 -1.32
CA PRO A 35 -17.57 17.77 -0.71
C PRO A 35 -17.79 17.33 0.75
N LEU A 36 -16.87 16.63 1.42
CA LEU A 36 -17.08 16.16 2.79
C LEU A 36 -16.78 17.15 3.94
N VAL A 37 -16.63 18.45 3.67
CA VAL A 37 -16.54 19.48 4.73
C VAL A 37 -17.42 20.68 4.43
N GLN A 38 -18.75 20.53 4.38
CA GLN A 38 -19.67 21.66 4.64
C GLN A 38 -21.03 21.18 5.19
N ASN A 39 -21.30 21.50 6.45
CA ASN A 39 -22.61 21.82 7.05
C ASN A 39 -22.35 22.24 8.51
N GLY A 40 -22.68 23.42 9.02
CA GLY A 40 -23.28 24.63 8.44
C GLY A 40 -23.34 25.74 9.51
N ASN A 41 -23.29 27.00 9.08
CA ASN A 41 -24.24 28.07 9.43
C ASN A 41 -23.75 29.41 8.86
N GLY A 42 -24.67 30.12 8.21
CA GLY A 42 -24.36 31.23 7.32
C GLY A 42 -24.04 32.57 7.99
N ASN A 43 -23.38 33.43 7.22
CA ASN A 43 -23.92 34.73 6.85
C ASN A 43 -23.10 35.34 5.70
N ALA A 44 -23.81 35.78 4.67
CA ALA A 44 -23.27 36.42 3.47
C ALA A 44 -22.66 37.80 3.77
N ARG A 45 -21.65 38.21 2.99
CA ARG A 45 -21.64 39.47 2.18
C ARG A 45 -20.32 39.72 1.44
N ASN A 46 -20.46 39.86 0.12
CA ASN A 46 -19.87 40.87 -0.78
C ASN A 46 -18.35 40.96 -1.10
N LEU A 47 -18.01 40.45 -2.32
CA LEU A 47 -17.57 41.20 -3.54
C LEU A 47 -16.13 41.79 -3.62
N PRO A 48 -15.59 42.14 -4.84
CA PRO A 48 -14.53 41.38 -5.53
C PRO A 48 -13.28 42.23 -5.90
N ARG A 49 -12.26 41.63 -6.57
CA ARG A 49 -11.54 42.28 -7.70
C ARG A 49 -10.59 41.37 -8.48
N ALA A 50 -10.59 41.60 -9.79
CA ALA A 50 -9.85 40.97 -10.88
C ALA A 50 -8.39 41.45 -11.00
N PHE A 51 -7.51 40.66 -11.65
CA PHE A 51 -6.34 41.09 -12.46
C PHE A 51 -5.81 39.86 -13.25
N SER A 52 -6.15 39.69 -14.54
CA SER A 52 -5.49 40.14 -15.79
C SER A 52 -4.24 39.35 -16.22
N TYR A 53 -4.39 38.62 -17.33
CA TYR A 53 -3.37 37.96 -18.16
C TYR A 53 -2.31 38.92 -18.73
N ARG A 54 -1.06 38.46 -18.78
CA ARG A 54 -0.10 38.84 -19.84
C ARG A 54 0.82 37.68 -20.21
N SER A 55 0.83 37.41 -21.50
CA SER A 55 1.58 36.41 -22.25
C SER A 55 3.01 36.86 -22.55
N MET A 56 3.96 35.92 -22.64
CA MET A 56 5.07 36.01 -23.59
C MET A 56 5.62 34.62 -23.94
N LEU A 57 5.50 34.29 -25.24
CA LEU A 57 6.13 33.18 -25.95
C LEU A 57 7.59 33.52 -26.29
N ALA A 58 8.48 32.55 -26.19
CA ALA A 58 9.71 32.50 -26.99
C ALA A 58 10.09 31.04 -27.26
N ALA A 59 9.72 30.55 -28.44
CA ALA A 59 10.23 29.31 -29.02
C ALA A 59 11.48 29.65 -29.85
N THR A 60 12.55 28.88 -29.69
CA THR A 60 13.69 28.89 -30.63
C THR A 60 13.87 27.49 -31.20
N VAL A 61 13.63 27.36 -32.50
CA VAL A 61 13.91 26.17 -33.32
C VAL A 61 15.24 26.42 -34.04
N LEU A 62 16.12 25.42 -34.03
CA LEU A 62 17.32 25.37 -34.86
C LEU A 62 17.32 24.03 -35.62
N ILE A 63 17.20 24.12 -36.95
CA ILE A 63 17.48 23.05 -37.92
C ILE A 63 18.43 23.65 -38.95
N VAL A 64 19.45 22.89 -39.37
CA VAL A 64 20.03 22.76 -40.73
C VAL A 64 21.16 21.70 -40.62
N SER A 65 20.93 20.45 -41.05
CA SER A 65 21.39 19.78 -42.30
C SER A 65 22.92 19.63 -42.43
N GLY A 66 23.54 18.52 -42.85
CA GLY A 66 23.11 17.24 -43.41
C GLY A 66 24.33 16.50 -44.01
N ALA A 67 24.09 15.29 -44.52
CA ALA A 67 24.90 14.47 -45.45
C ALA A 67 25.98 13.49 -44.89
N GLY A 68 25.83 12.21 -45.26
CA GLY A 68 26.95 11.35 -45.66
C GLY A 68 27.03 9.90 -45.12
N GLY A 69 26.64 8.92 -45.96
CA GLY A 69 27.11 7.51 -46.13
C GLY A 69 27.72 6.71 -44.95
N VAL A 70 27.18 5.55 -44.51
CA VAL A 70 27.20 4.18 -45.12
C VAL A 70 28.46 3.32 -44.81
N VAL A 71 28.23 2.17 -44.14
CA VAL A 71 28.93 0.84 -44.16
C VAL A 71 30.04 0.51 -43.12
N TRP A 72 29.63 -0.35 -42.17
CA TRP A 72 30.17 -1.69 -41.81
C TRP A 72 31.57 -1.88 -41.23
N TRP A 73 31.65 -2.38 -39.99
CA TRP A 73 32.50 -3.55 -39.67
C TRP A 73 32.12 -4.24 -38.34
N MET A 74 31.80 -5.53 -38.42
CA MET A 74 31.85 -6.49 -37.30
C MET A 74 33.27 -7.05 -37.18
N ARG A 75 33.77 -7.27 -35.96
CA ARG A 75 34.72 -8.37 -35.71
C ARG A 75 34.51 -9.02 -34.35
N ARG A 76 34.04 -10.27 -34.38
CA ARG A 76 34.32 -11.32 -33.38
C ARG A 76 35.82 -11.52 -33.27
N HIS A 77 36.34 -11.85 -32.08
CA HIS A 77 37.34 -12.91 -31.96
C HIS A 77 37.23 -13.64 -30.62
N SER A 78 37.49 -14.93 -30.71
CA SER A 78 37.26 -16.01 -29.78
C SER A 78 38.61 -16.62 -29.39
N ILE A 79 38.70 -17.04 -28.12
CA ILE A 79 39.55 -18.09 -27.52
C ILE A 79 41.08 -17.97 -27.65
N ARG A 80 41.73 -17.98 -26.48
CA ARG A 80 42.97 -18.73 -26.22
C ARG A 80 43.12 -19.04 -24.73
N THR A 81 43.04 -20.33 -24.38
CA THR A 81 43.57 -20.93 -23.16
C THR A 81 45.10 -21.08 -23.25
N PRO A 82 45.79 -21.14 -22.11
CA PRO A 82 46.83 -22.16 -21.95
C PRO A 82 46.72 -22.95 -20.65
N SER A 83 46.94 -24.27 -20.80
CA SER A 83 47.15 -25.28 -19.78
C SER A 83 48.55 -25.21 -19.15
N GLY A 84 48.69 -25.60 -17.88
CA GLY A 84 49.98 -25.92 -17.27
C GLY A 84 49.83 -26.54 -15.87
N ASN A 85 50.17 -27.82 -15.75
CA ASN A 85 50.02 -28.73 -14.61
C ASN A 85 51.00 -28.46 -13.44
N GLY A 86 50.69 -28.98 -12.23
CA GLY A 86 51.75 -29.43 -11.30
C GLY A 86 51.49 -29.48 -9.78
N ALA A 87 50.75 -30.51 -9.32
CA ALA A 87 50.98 -31.35 -8.12
C ALA A 87 51.11 -30.83 -6.65
N SER A 88 50.20 -31.39 -5.83
CA SER A 88 50.31 -31.97 -4.47
C SER A 88 50.54 -31.09 -3.22
N SER A 89 49.58 -31.10 -2.29
CA SER A 89 49.65 -31.99 -1.11
C SER A 89 48.32 -32.03 -0.34
N SER A 90 48.00 -33.22 0.13
CA SER A 90 46.80 -33.63 0.84
C SER A 90 46.83 -33.27 2.33
N HIS A 91 45.72 -32.75 2.87
CA HIS A 91 45.28 -33.12 4.21
C HIS A 91 43.74 -33.13 4.28
N SER A 92 43.23 -34.30 4.62
CA SER A 92 41.82 -34.59 4.84
C SER A 92 41.33 -33.97 6.14
N LEU A 93 40.24 -33.21 6.07
CA LEU A 93 39.28 -33.07 7.16
C LEU A 93 37.91 -33.45 6.60
N ARG A 94 37.52 -34.69 6.84
CA ARG A 94 36.13 -35.14 6.75
C ARG A 94 35.36 -34.45 7.86
N ASN A 95 34.72 -33.33 7.55
CA ASN A 95 33.57 -32.88 8.32
C ASN A 95 32.32 -33.30 7.55
N ASN A 96 31.60 -34.27 8.11
CA ASN A 96 30.23 -34.58 7.76
C ASN A 96 29.37 -33.34 8.10
N PHE A 97 29.34 -32.38 7.19
CA PHE A 97 28.33 -31.33 7.21
C PHE A 97 27.18 -31.84 6.34
N THR A 98 26.30 -32.64 6.93
CA THR A 98 24.98 -32.86 6.36
C THR A 98 24.25 -31.53 6.50
N MET A 99 24.42 -30.68 5.49
CA MET A 99 23.60 -29.50 5.30
C MET A 99 22.19 -30.04 5.07
N TYR A 100 21.31 -29.88 6.05
CA TYR A 100 19.87 -29.90 5.78
C TYR A 100 19.62 -28.69 4.87
N LEU A 101 19.80 -28.90 3.57
CA LEU A 101 19.13 -28.09 2.57
C LEU A 101 17.65 -28.43 2.73
N ASP A 102 16.97 -27.62 3.53
CA ASP A 102 15.52 -27.56 3.50
C ASP A 102 15.16 -27.10 2.08
N GLU A 103 14.91 -28.06 1.19
CA GLU A 103 14.41 -27.80 -0.14
C GLU A 103 13.13 -26.99 0.04
N TYR A 104 13.18 -25.73 -0.40
CA TYR A 104 12.01 -24.87 -0.41
C TYR A 104 10.99 -25.47 -1.37
N GLN A 105 10.04 -26.23 -0.84
CA GLN A 105 8.87 -26.58 -1.61
C GLN A 105 8.07 -25.30 -1.82
N THR A 106 7.97 -24.85 -3.06
CA THR A 106 6.99 -23.82 -3.44
C THR A 106 5.62 -24.35 -3.04
N HIS A 107 4.99 -23.74 -2.03
CA HIS A 107 3.66 -24.13 -1.59
C HIS A 107 2.65 -23.63 -2.60
N GLU A 108 1.92 -24.55 -3.23
CA GLU A 108 0.83 -24.18 -4.13
C GLU A 108 -0.42 -23.89 -3.31
N TYR A 109 -0.59 -22.61 -2.94
CA TYR A 109 -1.82 -22.16 -2.32
C TYR A 109 -2.99 -22.26 -3.29
N THR A 110 -4.06 -22.92 -2.87
CA THR A 110 -5.31 -23.10 -3.63
C THR A 110 -6.40 -22.14 -3.18
N ALA A 111 -6.21 -21.48 -2.04
CA ALA A 111 -7.14 -20.51 -1.48
C ALA A 111 -6.42 -19.49 -0.58
N THR A 112 -7.14 -18.43 -0.22
CA THR A 112 -6.71 -17.42 0.77
C THR A 112 -7.76 -17.28 1.85
N GLN A 113 -7.32 -16.87 3.05
CA GLN A 113 -8.20 -16.42 4.12
C GLN A 113 -7.71 -15.06 4.60
N PHE A 114 -8.60 -14.08 4.75
CA PHE A 114 -8.22 -12.73 5.14
C PHE A 114 -8.57 -12.46 6.60
N ILE A 115 -7.61 -11.88 7.32
CA ILE A 115 -7.71 -11.51 8.73
C ILE A 115 -7.36 -10.02 8.83
N SER A 116 -8.36 -9.19 9.09
CA SER A 116 -8.17 -7.74 9.25
C SER A 116 -8.10 -7.39 10.73
N PHE A 117 -7.10 -6.62 11.14
CA PHE A 117 -7.12 -5.99 12.46
C PHE A 117 -7.92 -4.70 12.39
N THR A 118 -9.21 -4.78 12.73
CA THR A 118 -10.12 -3.65 12.64
C THR A 118 -10.01 -2.76 13.86
N ILE A 119 -9.33 -1.63 13.69
CA ILE A 119 -9.10 -0.63 14.73
C ILE A 119 -9.14 0.78 14.15
N ASN A 120 -9.67 1.74 14.91
CA ASN A 120 -9.66 3.14 14.50
C ASN A 120 -8.27 3.77 14.70
N THR A 121 -7.62 4.17 13.61
CA THR A 121 -6.27 4.79 13.63
C THR A 121 -6.29 6.30 13.42
N LEU A 122 -7.48 6.90 13.31
CA LEU A 122 -7.64 8.34 13.06
C LEU A 122 -7.36 9.21 14.30
N GLY A 123 -7.43 8.64 15.50
CA GLY A 123 -7.15 9.32 16.77
C GLY A 123 -8.38 9.34 17.69
N GLY A 124 -8.29 10.10 18.77
CA GLY A 124 -9.38 10.26 19.75
C GLY A 124 -10.28 11.44 19.39
N LEU A 125 -11.53 11.41 19.82
CA LEU A 125 -12.49 12.48 19.56
C LEU A 125 -12.73 13.35 20.80
N GLN A 126 -12.74 14.67 20.62
CA GLN A 126 -13.02 15.61 21.71
C GLN A 126 -14.42 15.40 22.30
N ALA A 127 -15.40 15.05 21.47
CA ALA A 127 -16.78 14.78 21.89
C ALA A 127 -16.89 13.60 22.88
N HIS A 128 -15.89 12.71 22.91
CA HIS A 128 -15.83 11.56 23.82
C HIS A 128 -14.93 11.80 25.04
N GLY A 129 -14.35 12.99 25.19
CA GLY A 129 -13.43 13.32 26.28
C GLY A 129 -12.03 12.74 26.12
N GLU A 130 -11.74 11.99 25.05
CA GLU A 130 -10.43 11.34 24.81
C GLU A 130 -9.28 12.34 24.62
N CYS A 131 -9.63 13.60 24.34
CA CYS A 131 -8.68 14.69 24.10
C CYS A 131 -8.41 15.57 25.31
N GLU A 132 -8.85 15.18 26.51
CA GLU A 132 -8.54 15.91 27.73
C GLU A 132 -7.01 16.03 27.91
N GLY A 133 -6.52 17.26 28.07
CA GLY A 133 -5.10 17.56 28.21
C GLY A 133 -4.25 17.39 26.93
N ARG A 134 -4.88 17.21 25.76
CA ARG A 134 -4.20 17.01 24.47
C ARG A 134 -4.53 18.15 23.50
N HIS A 135 -3.66 18.35 22.49
CA HIS A 135 -3.94 19.29 21.42
C HIS A 135 -5.02 18.73 20.48
N VAL A 136 -6.11 19.48 20.32
CA VAL A 136 -7.22 19.12 19.43
C VAL A 136 -7.00 19.78 18.07
N ASP A 137 -7.18 19.02 17.01
CA ASP A 137 -7.24 19.54 15.65
C ASP A 137 -8.59 20.27 15.44
N PRO A 138 -8.58 21.57 15.12
CA PRO A 138 -9.80 22.36 14.98
C PRO A 138 -10.67 21.93 13.80
N ASP A 139 -10.09 21.29 12.77
CA ASP A 139 -10.82 20.90 11.56
C ASP A 139 -11.59 19.59 11.77
N THR A 140 -11.01 18.67 12.56
CA THR A 140 -11.55 17.31 12.76
C THR A 140 -12.11 17.08 14.17
N ASN A 141 -11.89 18.02 15.11
CA ASN A 141 -12.15 17.83 16.55
C ASN A 141 -11.50 16.55 17.12
N SER A 142 -10.39 16.11 16.51
CA SER A 142 -9.65 14.91 16.90
C SER A 142 -8.33 15.26 17.60
N CYS A 143 -7.76 14.32 18.34
CA CYS A 143 -6.44 14.43 18.94
C CYS A 143 -5.61 13.18 18.70
N TYR A 144 -4.30 13.33 18.87
CA TYR A 144 -3.39 12.20 18.83
C TYR A 144 -3.50 11.37 20.09
N LEU A 145 -3.75 10.07 19.95
CA LEU A 145 -3.67 9.09 21.03
C LEU A 145 -2.32 8.37 20.95
N GLY A 146 -1.69 8.21 22.11
CA GLY A 146 -0.30 7.82 22.26
C GLY A 146 0.53 8.80 23.09
N ASN A 147 1.84 8.60 23.12
CA ASN A 147 2.78 9.37 23.91
C ASN A 147 3.45 10.46 23.07
N THR A 148 3.02 11.70 23.29
CA THR A 148 3.53 12.87 22.55
C THR A 148 4.86 13.40 23.11
N LYS A 149 5.28 12.95 24.30
CA LYS A 149 6.48 13.45 24.99
C LYS A 149 7.70 12.58 24.75
N ASN A 150 7.50 11.26 24.64
CA ASN A 150 8.55 10.28 24.44
C ASN A 150 8.20 9.37 23.25
N ILE A 151 8.78 9.69 22.09
CA ILE A 151 8.58 8.95 20.84
C ILE A 151 9.02 7.48 20.99
N SER A 152 10.05 7.21 21.79
CA SER A 152 10.52 5.83 21.99
C SER A 152 9.49 5.00 22.76
N GLU A 153 8.90 5.56 23.81
CA GLU A 153 7.79 4.92 24.53
C GLU A 153 6.56 4.76 23.64
N ASP A 154 6.28 5.73 22.75
CA ASP A 154 5.16 5.60 21.80
C ASP A 154 5.35 4.39 20.87
N ILE A 155 6.50 4.30 20.21
CA ILE A 155 6.84 3.20 19.30
C ILE A 155 6.84 1.85 20.04
N LEU A 156 7.50 1.76 21.19
CA LEU A 156 7.59 0.52 21.96
C LEU A 156 6.21 0.02 22.39
N HIS A 157 5.32 0.93 22.80
CA HIS A 157 3.97 0.58 23.23
C HIS A 157 3.11 0.10 22.06
N ARG A 158 3.16 0.79 20.90
CA ARG A 158 2.48 0.34 19.68
C ARG A 158 2.95 -1.03 19.22
N VAL A 159 4.25 -1.32 19.34
CA VAL A 159 4.81 -2.63 19.00
C VAL A 159 4.35 -3.70 20.00
N ALA A 160 4.23 -3.37 21.28
CA ALA A 160 3.67 -4.29 22.27
C ALA A 160 2.19 -4.66 21.96
N ILE A 161 1.41 -3.72 21.40
CA ILE A 161 0.06 -4.01 20.89
C ILE A 161 0.13 -5.01 19.73
N VAL A 162 1.03 -4.79 18.76
CA VAL A 162 1.23 -5.74 17.64
C VAL A 162 1.62 -7.12 18.15
N GLU A 163 2.56 -7.20 19.10
CA GLU A 163 2.96 -8.48 19.69
C GLU A 163 1.78 -9.18 20.38
N ARG A 164 0.93 -8.44 21.09
CA ARG A 164 -0.26 -9.02 21.73
C ARG A 164 -1.28 -9.53 20.70
N VAL A 165 -1.43 -8.83 19.57
CA VAL A 165 -2.23 -9.31 18.42
C VAL A 165 -1.64 -10.60 17.85
N LEU A 166 -0.33 -10.62 17.60
CA LEU A 166 0.36 -11.81 17.07
C LEU A 166 0.30 -12.99 18.05
N GLN A 167 0.39 -12.75 19.36
CA GLN A 167 0.18 -13.78 20.38
C GLN A 167 -1.23 -14.37 20.31
N ARG A 168 -2.24 -13.54 20.04
CA ARG A 168 -3.63 -14.02 19.90
C ARG A 168 -3.79 -14.89 18.66
N LEU A 169 -3.21 -14.49 17.53
CA LEU A 169 -3.17 -15.30 16.30
C LEU A 169 -2.41 -16.63 16.51
N GLU A 170 -1.29 -16.59 17.25
CA GLU A 170 -0.53 -17.80 17.58
C GLU A 170 -1.36 -18.75 18.46
N GLN A 171 -2.09 -18.22 19.43
CA GLN A 171 -2.97 -19.01 20.31
C GLN A 171 -4.09 -19.69 19.52
N ASP A 172 -4.79 -18.93 18.66
CA ASP A 172 -5.87 -19.46 17.81
C ASP A 172 -5.37 -20.65 16.98
N ALA A 173 -4.16 -20.58 16.41
CA ALA A 173 -3.58 -21.67 15.63
C ALA A 173 -3.39 -23.00 16.40
N PHE A 174 -3.49 -22.99 17.74
CA PHE A 174 -3.39 -24.17 18.60
C PHE A 174 -4.68 -24.50 19.37
N ASP A 175 -5.76 -23.74 19.16
CA ASP A 175 -7.05 -24.02 19.79
C ASP A 175 -7.69 -25.30 19.21
N GLU A 176 -8.57 -25.95 19.97
CA GLU A 176 -9.24 -27.19 19.54
C GLU A 176 -10.16 -26.97 18.33
N ASP A 177 -10.74 -25.78 18.24
CA ASP A 177 -11.61 -25.32 17.15
C ASP A 177 -11.16 -23.91 16.73
N PRO A 178 -10.09 -23.80 15.91
CA PRO A 178 -9.51 -22.53 15.54
C PRO A 178 -10.46 -21.74 14.62
N GLU A 179 -10.57 -20.43 14.83
CA GLU A 179 -11.35 -19.56 13.94
C GLU A 179 -10.64 -19.38 12.58
N ILE A 180 -9.30 -19.48 12.57
CA ILE A 180 -8.47 -19.35 11.38
C ILE A 180 -8.07 -20.75 10.87
N ASP A 181 -8.24 -20.97 9.57
CA ASP A 181 -8.01 -22.26 8.94
C ASP A 181 -6.52 -22.66 9.04
N SER A 182 -6.25 -23.87 9.53
CA SER A 182 -4.89 -24.36 9.74
C SER A 182 -4.30 -25.08 8.51
N SER A 183 -5.01 -25.16 7.38
CA SER A 183 -4.56 -25.90 6.20
C SER A 183 -3.33 -25.26 5.56
N PRO A 184 -2.30 -26.05 5.19
CA PRO A 184 -1.13 -25.55 4.46
C PRO A 184 -1.46 -25.15 3.01
N SER A 185 -2.63 -25.51 2.48
CA SER A 185 -3.09 -25.10 1.15
C SER A 185 -3.75 -23.72 1.12
N VAL A 186 -3.95 -23.10 2.29
CA VAL A 186 -4.62 -21.79 2.43
C VAL A 186 -3.58 -20.76 2.90
N LEU A 187 -3.37 -19.72 2.09
CA LEU A 187 -2.58 -18.57 2.49
C LEU A 187 -3.42 -17.66 3.40
N LYS A 188 -3.03 -17.56 4.66
CA LYS A 188 -3.63 -16.63 5.62
C LYS A 188 -3.01 -15.25 5.41
N ILE A 189 -3.83 -14.22 5.20
CA ILE A 189 -3.36 -12.86 4.98
C ILE A 189 -3.84 -12.00 6.14
N PHE A 190 -2.90 -11.60 6.99
CA PHE A 190 -3.16 -10.66 8.07
C PHE A 190 -2.83 -9.24 7.61
N ALA A 191 -3.75 -8.29 7.79
CA ALA A 191 -3.52 -6.90 7.49
C ALA A 191 -3.93 -5.98 8.65
N MET A 192 -3.09 -4.99 8.93
CA MET A 192 -3.42 -3.85 9.77
C MET A 192 -3.67 -2.61 8.89
N PRO A 193 -4.45 -1.64 9.38
CA PRO A 193 -4.78 -0.44 8.61
C PRO A 193 -3.61 0.57 8.52
N GLU A 194 -3.76 1.53 7.62
CA GLU A 194 -2.88 2.70 7.53
C GLU A 194 -2.91 3.51 8.84
N PHE A 195 -1.86 4.26 9.11
CA PHE A 195 -1.70 5.13 10.29
C PHE A 195 -1.59 4.42 11.64
N PHE A 196 -1.52 3.09 11.68
CA PHE A 196 -1.25 2.38 12.93
C PHE A 196 0.07 2.87 13.57
N LEU A 197 1.12 3.04 12.76
CA LEU A 197 2.40 3.65 13.15
C LEU A 197 2.51 5.07 12.59
N ARG A 198 1.55 5.93 12.94
CA ARG A 198 1.61 7.38 12.72
C ARG A 198 2.20 8.07 13.95
N GLY A 199 3.31 8.78 13.80
CA GLY A 199 3.98 9.45 14.90
C GLY A 199 3.18 10.64 15.47
N PRO A 200 3.52 11.13 16.68
CA PRO A 200 2.81 12.23 17.34
C PRO A 200 2.86 13.55 16.55
N ASN A 201 3.89 13.71 15.72
CA ASN A 201 4.07 14.85 14.83
C ASN A 201 3.57 14.56 13.39
N GLY A 202 2.69 13.58 13.21
CA GLY A 202 2.19 13.13 11.90
C GLY A 202 3.11 12.15 11.18
N ALA A 203 4.40 12.12 11.52
CA ALA A 203 5.38 11.16 11.05
C ALA A 203 6.46 10.91 12.12
N TYR A 204 7.19 9.80 12.01
CA TYR A 204 8.46 9.61 12.70
C TYR A 204 9.62 10.24 11.90
N SER A 205 10.76 10.50 12.54
CA SER A 205 11.96 10.92 11.81
C SER A 205 12.61 9.73 11.10
N SER A 206 13.19 9.96 9.91
CA SER A 206 14.03 8.97 9.21
C SER A 206 15.16 8.43 10.09
N TYR A 207 15.65 9.19 11.06
CA TYR A 207 16.60 8.74 12.10
C TYR A 207 16.15 7.45 12.81
N GLN A 208 14.84 7.22 12.94
CA GLN A 208 14.29 6.00 13.55
C GLN A 208 14.33 4.79 12.62
N MET A 209 14.64 4.97 11.33
CA MET A 209 14.73 3.94 10.28
C MET A 209 16.14 3.69 9.75
N ILE A 210 17.16 4.37 10.29
CA ILE A 210 18.55 4.23 9.85
C ILE A 210 19.21 3.05 10.58
N ASP A 211 19.85 2.17 9.80
CA ASP A 211 20.78 1.15 10.30
C ASP A 211 22.10 1.83 10.72
N ARG A 212 22.58 1.54 11.92
CA ARG A 212 23.83 2.10 12.48
C ARG A 212 24.79 0.99 12.83
N GLU A 213 26.08 1.31 12.92
CA GLU A 213 27.10 0.33 13.31
C GLU A 213 26.73 -0.36 14.65
N GLY A 214 26.30 -1.63 14.54
CA GLY A 214 25.82 -2.48 15.63
C GLY A 214 24.30 -2.47 15.81
N GLN A 215 23.68 -3.66 15.84
CA GLN A 215 22.22 -3.88 15.93
C GLN A 215 21.53 -3.16 17.11
N GLU A 216 22.27 -2.84 18.17
CA GLU A 216 21.73 -2.12 19.34
C GLU A 216 21.55 -0.61 19.10
N ASN A 217 22.33 -0.05 18.15
CA ASN A 217 22.33 1.38 17.81
C ASN A 217 21.42 1.72 16.63
N ASP A 218 20.87 0.70 15.96
CA ASP A 218 19.88 0.85 14.89
C ASP A 218 18.71 1.72 15.33
N GLY A 219 18.15 2.44 14.37
CA GLY A 219 16.91 3.19 14.55
C GLY A 219 15.81 2.32 15.16
N LEU A 220 14.99 2.91 16.04
CA LEU A 220 14.06 2.15 16.84
C LEU A 220 13.02 1.40 15.98
N LEU A 221 12.53 2.01 14.90
CA LEU A 221 11.56 1.36 14.00
C LEU A 221 12.18 0.13 13.31
N VAL A 222 13.46 0.19 12.98
CA VAL A 222 14.19 -0.96 12.41
C VAL A 222 14.29 -2.08 13.44
N ARG A 223 14.73 -1.76 14.66
CA ARG A 223 14.84 -2.75 15.76
C ARG A 223 13.49 -3.39 16.07
N MET A 224 12.41 -2.62 16.00
CA MET A 224 11.06 -3.13 16.22
C MET A 224 10.56 -3.99 15.07
N ALA A 225 10.86 -3.63 13.82
CA ALA A 225 10.62 -4.51 12.68
C ALA A 225 11.40 -5.84 12.83
N ASP A 226 12.65 -5.80 13.27
CA ASP A 226 13.46 -7.00 13.54
C ASP A 226 12.83 -7.87 14.63
N ARG A 227 12.29 -7.25 15.67
CA ARG A 227 11.58 -7.92 16.77
C ARG A 227 10.30 -8.61 16.29
N ILE A 228 9.47 -7.92 15.51
CA ILE A 228 8.25 -8.47 14.91
C ILE A 228 8.60 -9.63 13.96
N ARG A 229 9.61 -9.46 13.08
CA ARG A 229 10.07 -10.52 12.17
C ARG A 229 10.52 -11.77 12.95
N LYS A 230 11.26 -11.60 14.05
CA LYS A 230 11.62 -12.73 14.92
C LYS A 230 10.39 -13.39 15.56
N PHE A 231 9.38 -12.61 15.92
CA PHE A 231 8.15 -13.14 16.50
C PHE A 231 7.39 -14.04 15.51
N ILE A 232 7.26 -13.59 14.26
CA ILE A 232 6.54 -14.35 13.23
C ILE A 232 7.33 -15.54 12.66
N ALA A 233 8.58 -15.74 13.12
CA ALA A 233 9.51 -16.81 12.72
C ALA A 233 9.21 -18.15 13.36
N LYS A 234 7.93 -18.52 13.36
CA LYS A 234 7.42 -19.70 14.07
C LYS A 234 6.62 -20.58 13.13
N PRO A 235 6.60 -21.91 13.36
CA PRO A 235 5.80 -22.84 12.56
C PRO A 235 4.30 -22.48 12.48
N ALA A 236 3.73 -21.91 13.55
CA ALA A 236 2.34 -21.45 13.59
C ALA A 236 1.99 -20.44 12.48
N PHE A 237 3.00 -19.71 11.98
CA PHE A 237 2.84 -18.69 10.95
C PHE A 237 3.36 -19.12 9.58
N GLN A 238 3.63 -20.40 9.37
CA GLN A 238 4.22 -20.90 8.12
C GLN A 238 3.45 -20.44 6.88
N ASP A 239 2.11 -20.42 6.96
CA ASP A 239 1.22 -20.07 5.86
C ASP A 239 0.59 -18.69 5.99
N TYR A 240 1.26 -17.76 6.69
CA TYR A 240 0.79 -16.38 6.85
C TYR A 240 1.57 -15.38 6.00
N LEU A 241 0.87 -14.42 5.39
CA LEU A 241 1.43 -13.17 4.87
C LEU A 241 0.94 -12.03 5.77
N PHE A 242 1.86 -11.25 6.32
CA PHE A 242 1.54 -10.13 7.20
C PHE A 242 1.77 -8.80 6.49
N VAL A 243 0.80 -7.90 6.57
CA VAL A 243 0.91 -6.49 6.19
C VAL A 243 0.70 -5.64 7.45
N PHE A 244 1.78 -5.07 7.99
CA PHE A 244 1.77 -4.41 9.31
C PHE A 244 1.30 -2.94 9.26
N GLY A 245 0.27 -2.67 8.44
CA GLY A 245 -0.24 -1.33 8.24
C GLY A 245 0.79 -0.43 7.60
N THR A 246 0.85 0.83 8.02
CA THR A 246 1.85 1.76 7.49
C THR A 246 2.61 2.56 8.53
N VAL A 247 3.81 2.99 8.13
CA VAL A 247 4.73 3.83 8.89
C VAL A 247 4.97 5.11 8.10
N LEU A 248 4.60 6.25 8.68
CA LEU A 248 4.91 7.56 8.11
C LEU A 248 6.24 8.08 8.65
N VAL A 249 7.05 8.59 7.73
CA VAL A 249 8.42 9.02 7.99
C VAL A 249 8.66 10.37 7.32
N ALA A 250 9.41 11.23 7.99
CA ALA A 250 9.88 12.48 7.44
C ALA A 250 11.38 12.66 7.72
N GLU A 251 12.11 13.13 6.73
CA GLU A 251 13.53 13.46 6.80
C GLU A 251 13.71 14.93 6.45
N SER A 252 14.50 15.66 7.22
CA SER A 252 14.92 16.98 6.78
C SER A 252 16.01 16.86 5.71
N LEU A 253 15.84 17.58 4.61
CA LEU A 253 16.86 17.69 3.57
C LEU A 253 18.02 18.61 3.99
N ASP A 254 17.77 19.54 4.91
CA ASP A 254 18.77 20.50 5.39
C ASP A 254 19.70 19.87 6.45
N ASP A 255 19.17 19.03 7.33
CA ASP A 255 19.95 18.29 8.35
C ASP A 255 19.37 16.88 8.58
N PRO A 256 19.70 15.91 7.71
CA PRO A 256 19.18 14.53 7.80
C PRO A 256 19.54 13.80 9.10
N GLY A 257 20.52 14.31 9.86
CA GLY A 257 20.96 13.72 11.13
C GLY A 257 20.08 14.08 12.33
N LYS A 258 19.11 15.00 12.16
CA LYS A 258 18.22 15.48 13.23
C LYS A 258 16.76 15.14 12.95
N GLY A 259 15.97 15.07 14.01
CA GLY A 259 14.52 15.05 13.87
C GLY A 259 14.05 16.35 13.22
N PHE A 260 13.13 16.27 12.26
CA PHE A 260 12.56 17.47 11.59
C PHE A 260 11.93 18.46 12.58
N TRP A 261 11.50 17.99 13.76
CA TRP A 261 10.95 18.81 14.84
C TRP A 261 11.99 19.65 15.58
N GLU A 262 13.28 19.39 15.38
CA GLU A 262 14.39 20.15 15.95
C GLU A 262 14.82 21.32 15.06
N ILE A 263 14.24 21.42 13.86
CA ILE A 263 14.60 22.42 12.87
C ILE A 263 13.58 23.56 12.91
N GLU A 264 14.07 24.76 13.19
CA GLU A 264 13.25 25.97 13.13
C GLU A 264 12.90 26.32 11.68
N ASN A 265 11.65 26.71 11.44
CA ASN A 265 11.15 27.16 10.13
C ASN A 265 11.25 26.13 8.99
N VAL A 266 11.08 24.85 9.28
CA VAL A 266 11.03 23.81 8.25
C VAL A 266 9.85 24.06 7.29
N THR A 267 10.11 23.96 5.99
CA THR A 267 9.12 24.14 4.92
C THR A 267 8.78 22.79 4.30
N ALA A 268 7.66 22.70 3.59
CA ALA A 268 7.27 21.41 2.99
C ALA A 268 8.29 20.89 1.96
N ASP A 269 8.96 21.78 1.23
CA ASP A 269 9.97 21.47 0.22
C ASP A 269 11.36 21.15 0.79
N SER A 270 11.61 21.43 2.08
CA SER A 270 12.85 21.04 2.79
C SER A 270 12.73 19.71 3.55
N VAL A 271 11.65 18.97 3.30
CA VAL A 271 11.37 17.68 3.95
C VAL A 271 11.08 16.62 2.90
N LEU A 272 11.76 15.49 3.02
CA LEU A 272 11.41 14.27 2.31
C LEU A 272 10.36 13.52 3.12
N TYR A 273 9.21 13.24 2.51
CA TYR A 273 8.15 12.47 3.14
C TYR A 273 8.15 11.05 2.60
N SER A 274 7.74 10.09 3.42
CA SER A 274 7.51 8.71 2.99
C SER A 274 6.44 8.03 3.83
N ASN A 275 5.71 7.11 3.23
CA ASN A 275 4.72 6.28 3.91
C ASN A 275 4.89 4.85 3.40
N PHE A 276 5.28 3.94 4.29
CA PHE A 276 5.67 2.57 3.92
C PHE A 276 4.75 1.53 4.54
N ALA A 277 4.44 0.47 3.79
CA ALA A 277 3.81 -0.75 4.30
C ALA A 277 4.84 -1.89 4.37
N PRO A 278 5.25 -2.33 5.58
CA PRO A 278 6.07 -3.52 5.74
C PRO A 278 5.26 -4.80 5.51
N ILE A 279 5.78 -5.70 4.67
CA ILE A 279 5.10 -6.94 4.28
C ILE A 279 6.06 -8.11 4.49
N TYR A 280 5.65 -9.09 5.30
CA TYR A 280 6.50 -10.22 5.66
C TYR A 280 5.76 -11.55 5.52
N LYS A 281 6.40 -12.53 4.87
CA LYS A 281 5.96 -13.92 4.93
C LYS A 281 6.32 -14.49 6.31
N GLY A 282 5.35 -15.08 7.01
CA GLY A 282 5.52 -15.80 8.28
C GLY A 282 6.34 -17.10 8.13
N GLY A 283 6.55 -17.81 9.24
CA GLY A 283 7.13 -19.15 9.20
C GLY A 283 8.62 -19.24 9.46
N THR A 284 9.12 -20.46 9.66
CA THR A 284 10.56 -20.67 9.84
C THR A 284 11.31 -20.40 8.53
N GLY A 285 12.43 -19.68 8.61
CA GLY A 285 13.31 -19.41 7.47
C GLY A 285 12.97 -18.19 6.62
N HIS A 286 11.83 -17.50 6.85
CA HIS A 286 11.40 -16.22 6.27
C HIS A 286 12.18 -15.71 5.05
N LYS A 287 11.74 -16.07 3.83
CA LYS A 287 12.47 -15.71 2.60
C LYS A 287 11.97 -14.44 1.93
N HIS A 288 10.74 -14.03 2.24
CA HIS A 288 10.05 -12.95 1.54
C HIS A 288 9.77 -11.79 2.48
N GLN A 289 10.45 -10.69 2.22
CA GLN A 289 10.36 -9.46 3.01
C GLN A 289 10.30 -8.29 2.05
N TYR A 290 9.25 -7.51 2.16
CA TYR A 290 9.01 -6.40 1.27
C TYR A 290 8.71 -5.12 2.06
N LEU A 291 9.04 -4.00 1.46
CA LEU A 291 8.63 -2.68 1.89
C LEU A 291 7.96 -2.02 0.70
N LEU A 292 6.65 -1.79 0.76
CA LEU A 292 5.94 -1.01 -0.25
C LEU A 292 5.97 0.45 0.15
N GLN A 293 6.27 1.34 -0.79
CA GLN A 293 6.11 2.77 -0.58
C GLN A 293 4.82 3.26 -1.24
N LYS A 294 4.08 4.11 -0.51
CA LYS A 294 2.94 4.85 -1.06
C LYS A 294 3.41 5.86 -2.10
N ARG A 295 2.71 5.97 -3.22
CA ARG A 295 3.08 6.90 -4.30
C ARG A 295 2.48 8.28 -4.11
N TYR A 296 1.19 8.37 -3.79
CA TYR A 296 0.48 9.65 -3.76
C TYR A 296 0.28 10.15 -2.33
N ILE A 297 0.58 11.43 -2.12
CA ILE A 297 0.36 12.11 -0.84
C ILE A 297 -1.13 12.42 -0.67
N SER A 298 -1.71 11.95 0.43
CA SER A 298 -3.07 12.32 0.81
C SER A 298 -3.06 13.44 1.86
N GLY A 299 -4.08 14.30 1.84
CA GLY A 299 -4.22 15.34 2.87
C GLY A 299 -4.38 14.78 4.29
N ALA A 300 -4.94 13.57 4.41
CA ALA A 300 -5.16 12.87 5.68
C ALA A 300 -3.88 12.23 6.26
N ASP A 301 -2.81 12.13 5.46
CA ASP A 301 -1.53 11.55 5.88
C ASP A 301 -0.92 12.35 7.05
N PHE A 302 -1.07 13.67 7.03
CA PHE A 302 -0.41 14.57 7.95
C PHE A 302 -1.39 15.26 8.89
N LEU A 303 -1.03 15.29 10.17
CA LEU A 303 -1.78 15.99 11.19
C LEU A 303 -1.66 17.51 10.96
N SER A 304 -2.79 18.21 10.92
CA SER A 304 -2.82 19.68 10.75
C SER A 304 -2.22 20.45 11.94
N ARG A 305 -2.08 19.77 13.08
CA ARG A 305 -1.77 20.28 14.42
C ARG A 305 -0.30 20.15 14.83
N THR A 306 0.61 19.92 13.88
CA THR A 306 2.01 19.62 14.16
C THR A 306 2.93 20.66 13.53
N THR A 307 4.19 20.69 13.98
CA THR A 307 5.23 21.54 13.36
C THR A 307 5.66 21.02 11.99
N LEU A 308 5.41 19.74 11.70
CA LEU A 308 5.63 19.17 10.37
C LEU A 308 4.67 19.84 9.37
N PRO A 309 5.17 20.52 8.33
CA PRO A 309 4.32 21.14 7.34
C PRO A 309 3.55 20.07 6.55
N ASN A 310 2.31 20.37 6.20
CA ASN A 310 1.50 19.46 5.40
C ASN A 310 1.87 19.64 3.91
N PRO A 311 2.44 18.62 3.23
CA PRO A 311 2.89 18.70 1.84
C PRO A 311 1.78 19.09 0.85
N VAL A 312 0.53 18.69 1.12
CA VAL A 312 -0.62 19.06 0.26
C VAL A 312 -0.84 20.58 0.24
N LYS A 313 -0.63 21.27 1.37
CA LYS A 313 -0.76 22.73 1.45
C LYS A 313 0.30 23.45 0.62
N ALA A 314 1.43 22.80 0.35
CA ALA A 314 2.49 23.27 -0.54
C ALA A 314 2.37 22.73 -1.98
N ASN A 315 1.24 22.09 -2.32
CA ASN A 315 0.97 21.48 -3.62
C ASN A 315 1.96 20.34 -3.99
N LEU A 316 2.55 19.68 -3.01
CA LEU A 316 3.26 18.41 -3.21
C LEU A 316 2.24 17.27 -3.21
N ARG A 317 2.28 16.43 -4.25
CA ARG A 317 1.27 15.41 -4.55
C ARG A 317 1.80 13.99 -4.59
N ASP A 318 3.10 13.84 -4.75
CA ASP A 318 3.80 12.57 -4.84
C ASP A 318 4.80 12.46 -3.68
N TYR A 319 4.92 11.26 -3.14
CA TYR A 319 6.01 10.91 -2.23
C TYR A 319 7.32 10.79 -2.99
N ALA A 320 8.43 10.79 -2.25
CA ALA A 320 9.78 10.59 -2.78
C ALA A 320 9.87 9.38 -3.72
N ASP A 321 10.60 9.48 -4.83
CA ASP A 321 10.88 8.31 -5.65
C ASP A 321 11.87 7.37 -4.95
N ALA A 322 11.87 6.09 -5.32
CA ALA A 322 12.78 5.09 -4.74
C ALA A 322 14.27 5.50 -4.82
N SER A 323 14.66 6.25 -5.85
CA SER A 323 16.02 6.78 -6.01
C SER A 323 16.41 7.83 -4.96
N GLU A 324 15.43 8.48 -4.34
CA GLU A 324 15.63 9.49 -3.30
C GLU A 324 15.74 8.86 -1.90
N LEU A 325 15.31 7.60 -1.74
CA LEU A 325 15.38 6.83 -0.49
C LEU A 325 16.76 6.20 -0.22
N SER A 326 17.83 6.89 -0.59
CA SER A 326 19.20 6.39 -0.43
C SER A 326 19.54 6.03 1.03
N PHE A 327 18.93 6.74 2.00
CA PHE A 327 19.10 6.48 3.43
C PHE A 327 18.60 5.08 3.86
N LEU A 328 17.68 4.46 3.11
CA LEU A 328 17.16 3.13 3.40
C LEU A 328 17.90 2.01 2.68
N GLN A 329 18.66 2.32 1.63
CA GLN A 329 19.20 1.29 0.74
C GLN A 329 20.06 0.27 1.49
N GLN A 330 20.95 0.74 2.37
CA GLN A 330 21.79 -0.14 3.18
C GLN A 330 20.96 -0.95 4.19
N THR A 331 19.99 -0.31 4.86
CA THR A 331 19.09 -0.96 5.83
C THR A 331 18.33 -2.12 5.18
N LEU A 332 17.82 -1.91 3.97
CA LEU A 332 17.07 -2.91 3.20
C LEU A 332 17.99 -4.06 2.75
N GLN A 333 19.18 -3.75 2.24
CA GLN A 333 20.17 -4.76 1.82
C GLN A 333 20.61 -5.65 2.99
N ASN A 334 20.94 -5.06 4.14
CA ASN A 334 21.36 -5.78 5.35
C ASN A 334 20.30 -6.75 5.86
N ARG A 335 19.03 -6.49 5.55
CA ARG A 335 17.88 -7.29 6.01
C ARG A 335 17.27 -8.17 4.93
N ASN A 336 17.85 -8.18 3.72
CA ASN A 336 17.29 -8.85 2.55
C ASN A 336 15.82 -8.47 2.32
N THR A 337 15.50 -7.18 2.47
CA THR A 337 14.17 -6.62 2.23
C THR A 337 14.13 -5.97 0.86
N VAL A 338 13.10 -6.29 0.07
CA VAL A 338 12.89 -5.74 -1.27
C VAL A 338 11.99 -4.51 -1.18
N LEU A 339 12.46 -3.37 -1.69
CA LEU A 339 11.59 -2.22 -1.95
C LEU A 339 10.69 -2.56 -3.14
N VAL A 340 9.37 -2.54 -2.95
CA VAL A 340 8.42 -2.95 -3.98
C VAL A 340 8.24 -1.82 -4.99
N GLU A 341 8.61 -2.09 -6.24
CA GLU A 341 8.35 -1.21 -7.37
C GLU A 341 7.07 -1.66 -8.10
N GLY A 342 6.20 -0.71 -8.46
CA GLY A 342 5.01 -0.98 -9.26
C GLY A 342 3.88 -1.72 -8.54
N ASN A 343 3.83 -1.67 -7.20
CA ASN A 343 2.72 -2.18 -6.39
C ASN A 343 2.47 -3.70 -6.52
N VAL A 344 3.42 -4.50 -7.01
CA VAL A 344 3.27 -5.96 -7.20
C VAL A 344 4.38 -6.73 -6.49
N ILE A 345 4.01 -7.77 -5.74
CA ILE A 345 4.93 -8.76 -5.18
C ILE A 345 4.60 -10.16 -5.72
N GLU A 346 5.63 -11.00 -5.83
CA GLU A 346 5.50 -12.41 -6.20
C GLU A 346 5.79 -13.27 -4.96
N LEU A 347 4.80 -14.06 -4.54
CA LEU A 347 4.88 -14.90 -3.35
C LEU A 347 4.41 -16.32 -3.71
N ASP A 348 5.32 -17.29 -3.70
CA ASP A 348 5.01 -18.71 -3.87
C ASP A 348 4.15 -19.05 -5.10
N GLY A 349 4.36 -18.31 -6.20
CA GLY A 349 3.60 -18.45 -7.45
C GLY A 349 2.33 -17.59 -7.54
N LEU A 350 2.01 -16.84 -6.49
CA LEU A 350 0.94 -15.84 -6.49
C LEU A 350 1.49 -14.46 -6.79
N ARG A 351 0.80 -13.74 -7.67
CA ARG A 351 1.05 -12.34 -7.95
C ARG A 351 0.09 -11.51 -7.12
N ILE A 352 0.62 -10.76 -6.16
CA ILE A 352 -0.15 -9.99 -5.19
C ILE A 352 0.06 -8.51 -5.45
N GLY A 353 -1.01 -7.80 -5.79
CA GLY A 353 -1.02 -6.34 -5.86
C GLY A 353 -1.22 -5.74 -4.48
N VAL A 354 -0.49 -4.67 -4.14
CA VAL A 354 -0.61 -4.00 -2.84
C VAL A 354 -0.66 -2.49 -3.03
N GLU A 355 -1.68 -1.84 -2.47
CA GLU A 355 -1.89 -0.39 -2.56
C GLU A 355 -2.13 0.24 -1.18
N ILE A 356 -1.72 1.50 -1.03
CA ILE A 356 -1.90 2.25 0.21
C ILE A 356 -2.86 3.42 -0.05
N CYS A 357 -4.09 3.31 0.46
CA CYS A 357 -5.08 4.39 0.52
C CYS A 357 -5.26 5.14 -0.82
N LEU A 358 -4.74 6.36 -0.93
CA LEU A 358 -4.89 7.19 -2.13
C LEU A 358 -4.33 6.51 -3.39
N ASP A 359 -3.31 5.64 -3.26
CA ASP A 359 -2.80 4.85 -4.39
C ASP A 359 -3.89 4.02 -5.06
N HIS A 360 -4.79 3.44 -4.26
CA HIS A 360 -5.91 2.67 -4.76
C HIS A 360 -6.86 3.53 -5.58
N ARG A 361 -7.34 4.65 -5.01
CA ARG A 361 -8.22 5.60 -5.75
C ARG A 361 -7.56 6.11 -7.03
N MET A 362 -6.25 6.33 -6.98
CA MET A 362 -5.51 6.76 -8.16
C MET A 362 -5.30 5.60 -9.13
N GLY A 363 -5.42 4.34 -8.74
CA GLY A 363 -5.17 3.17 -9.59
C GLY A 363 -3.68 2.96 -9.86
N SER A 364 -2.84 3.11 -8.83
CA SER A 364 -1.38 2.97 -8.95
C SER A 364 -1.00 1.56 -9.43
N LEU A 365 -1.64 0.52 -8.90
CA LEU A 365 -1.44 -0.86 -9.32
C LEU A 365 -1.81 -1.05 -10.79
N TRP A 366 -2.98 -0.55 -11.20
CA TRP A 366 -3.44 -0.66 -12.58
C TRP A 366 -2.47 0.02 -13.55
N ARG A 367 -2.04 1.26 -13.26
CA ARG A 367 -1.06 1.96 -14.10
C ARG A 367 0.28 1.23 -14.16
N SER A 368 0.69 0.58 -13.08
CA SER A 368 1.93 -0.21 -13.05
C SER A 368 1.83 -1.44 -13.95
N ILE A 369 0.69 -2.15 -13.92
CA ILE A 369 0.40 -3.27 -14.83
C ILE A 369 0.42 -2.81 -16.30
N GLN A 370 -0.21 -1.67 -16.59
CA GLN A 370 -0.22 -1.09 -17.94
C GLN A 370 1.18 -0.68 -18.41
N ALA A 371 1.98 -0.07 -17.53
CA ALA A 371 3.33 0.37 -17.83
C ALA A 371 4.28 -0.80 -18.12
N GLN A 372 4.06 -1.96 -17.49
CA GLN A 372 4.80 -3.19 -17.77
C GLN A 372 4.40 -3.83 -19.12
N ASN A 373 3.25 -3.46 -19.69
CA ASN A 373 2.71 -4.03 -20.93
C ASN A 373 2.25 -2.94 -21.94
N PRO A 374 3.12 -1.99 -22.33
CA PRO A 374 2.71 -0.76 -23.02
C PRO A 374 2.21 -0.95 -24.46
N ARG A 375 2.33 -2.15 -25.02
CA ARG A 375 1.93 -2.50 -26.39
C ARG A 375 1.06 -3.76 -26.47
N GLY A 376 0.78 -4.39 -25.33
CA GLY A 376 -0.03 -5.60 -25.24
C GLY A 376 -1.45 -5.27 -24.83
N ALA A 377 -2.42 -6.09 -25.25
CA ALA A 377 -3.69 -6.12 -24.56
C ALA A 377 -3.44 -6.67 -23.15
N ILE A 378 -4.02 -6.03 -22.13
CA ILE A 378 -3.96 -6.56 -20.76
C ILE A 378 -4.96 -7.70 -20.66
N ASP A 379 -4.46 -8.91 -20.42
CA ASP A 379 -5.28 -10.09 -20.19
C ASP A 379 -5.17 -10.59 -18.74
N ASN A 380 -5.82 -11.71 -18.43
CA ASN A 380 -5.81 -12.31 -17.08
C ASN A 380 -4.39 -12.70 -16.60
N ASP A 381 -3.45 -12.95 -17.50
CA ASP A 381 -2.09 -13.31 -17.12
C ASP A 381 -1.32 -12.07 -16.62
N ASN A 382 -1.69 -10.89 -17.11
CA ASN A 382 -1.15 -9.61 -16.66
C ASN A 382 -1.81 -9.02 -15.41
N LEU A 383 -2.86 -9.62 -14.86
CA LEU A 383 -3.55 -9.13 -13.65
C LEU A 383 -3.00 -9.79 -12.38
N VAL A 384 -3.45 -9.36 -11.20
CA VAL A 384 -3.03 -9.98 -9.93
C VAL A 384 -4.00 -11.07 -9.49
N ASP A 385 -3.50 -12.02 -8.70
CA ASP A 385 -4.31 -13.07 -8.06
C ASP A 385 -5.07 -12.53 -6.85
N VAL A 386 -4.38 -11.67 -6.09
CA VAL A 386 -4.87 -11.02 -4.87
C VAL A 386 -4.50 -9.54 -4.94
N GLN A 387 -5.43 -8.65 -4.60
CA GLN A 387 -5.14 -7.24 -4.36
C GLN A 387 -5.36 -6.93 -2.87
N LEU A 388 -4.34 -6.36 -2.21
CA LEU A 388 -4.37 -5.93 -0.82
C LEU A 388 -4.38 -4.41 -0.76
N ILE A 389 -5.33 -3.84 -0.02
CA ILE A 389 -5.44 -2.41 0.19
C ILE A 389 -5.36 -2.15 1.69
N VAL A 390 -4.36 -1.38 2.10
CA VAL A 390 -4.28 -0.87 3.48
C VAL A 390 -4.55 0.63 3.44
N SER A 391 -5.45 1.10 4.29
CA SER A 391 -5.91 2.49 4.21
C SER A 391 -6.40 3.04 5.54
N ALA A 392 -6.72 4.32 5.54
CA ALA A 392 -7.49 4.99 6.58
C ALA A 392 -8.42 6.03 5.94
N GLY A 393 -9.69 5.67 5.78
CA GLY A 393 -10.72 6.46 5.08
C GLY A 393 -10.83 6.18 3.57
N MET A 394 -10.31 5.05 3.07
CA MET A 394 -10.46 4.65 1.66
C MET A 394 -11.37 3.45 1.50
N SER A 395 -12.28 3.52 0.53
CA SER A 395 -13.20 2.42 0.21
C SER A 395 -12.71 1.53 -0.93
N ILE A 396 -13.07 0.24 -0.86
CA ILE A 396 -12.60 -0.83 -1.78
C ILE A 396 -13.03 -0.60 -3.23
N GLU A 397 -14.07 0.21 -3.43
CA GLU A 397 -14.65 0.56 -4.72
C GLU A 397 -14.20 1.94 -5.24
N ARG A 398 -13.34 2.67 -4.52
CA ARG A 398 -12.91 4.01 -4.96
C ARG A 398 -11.85 3.98 -6.06
N GLY A 399 -11.28 2.82 -6.34
CA GLY A 399 -10.23 2.63 -7.32
C GLY A 399 -10.42 1.34 -8.13
N PRO A 400 -9.65 1.18 -9.22
CA PRO A 400 -9.70 -0.02 -10.04
C PRO A 400 -9.23 -1.24 -9.24
N ASN A 401 -9.80 -2.40 -9.57
CA ASN A 401 -9.52 -3.66 -8.91
C ASN A 401 -8.91 -4.70 -9.88
N PRO A 402 -7.63 -4.55 -10.31
CA PRO A 402 -7.06 -5.31 -11.43
C PRO A 402 -6.67 -6.74 -11.07
N VAL A 403 -7.64 -7.50 -10.55
CA VAL A 403 -7.55 -8.93 -10.28
C VAL A 403 -8.02 -9.74 -11.49
N ARG A 404 -7.41 -10.90 -11.73
CA ARG A 404 -7.87 -11.82 -12.77
C ARG A 404 -9.22 -12.43 -12.41
N THR A 405 -9.88 -13.08 -13.37
CA THR A 405 -11.08 -13.90 -13.10
C THR A 405 -10.81 -14.89 -11.96
N GLY A 406 -11.69 -14.90 -10.95
CA GLY A 406 -11.54 -15.69 -9.73
C GLY A 406 -10.56 -15.10 -8.71
N GLY A 407 -9.95 -13.95 -8.98
CA GLY A 407 -9.04 -13.26 -8.07
C GLY A 407 -9.79 -12.38 -7.07
N VAL A 408 -9.15 -12.09 -5.95
CA VAL A 408 -9.79 -11.51 -4.75
C VAL A 408 -9.15 -10.20 -4.32
N VAL A 409 -9.96 -9.28 -3.81
CA VAL A 409 -9.55 -7.99 -3.27
C VAL A 409 -9.87 -7.96 -1.78
N TYR A 410 -8.88 -7.52 -0.99
CA TYR A 410 -8.96 -7.38 0.45
C TYR A 410 -8.63 -5.95 0.86
N LEU A 411 -9.39 -5.41 1.82
CA LEU A 411 -9.19 -4.06 2.37
C LEU A 411 -9.16 -4.12 3.90
N SER A 412 -8.17 -3.46 4.51
CA SER A 412 -8.13 -3.11 5.93
C SER A 412 -8.02 -1.60 6.09
N ASP A 413 -9.01 -0.97 6.73
CA ASP A 413 -9.17 0.48 6.79
C ASP A 413 -9.21 1.04 8.22
N GLY A 414 -8.46 2.11 8.44
CA GLY A 414 -8.27 2.81 9.70
C GLY A 414 -9.46 3.64 10.21
N GLU A 415 -10.57 3.74 9.45
CA GLU A 415 -11.89 4.11 9.99
C GLU A 415 -12.57 2.92 10.69
N ALA A 416 -11.80 1.89 11.04
CA ALA A 416 -12.26 0.65 11.64
C ALA A 416 -13.26 -0.11 10.77
N SER A 417 -12.85 -0.39 9.53
CA SER A 417 -13.61 -1.25 8.63
C SER A 417 -12.71 -2.19 7.82
N SER A 418 -13.28 -3.30 7.35
CA SER A 418 -12.66 -4.17 6.35
C SER A 418 -13.66 -4.52 5.26
N ALA A 419 -13.14 -4.95 4.11
CA ALA A 419 -13.97 -5.42 3.02
C ALA A 419 -13.26 -6.49 2.18
N VAL A 420 -14.08 -7.35 1.60
CA VAL A 420 -13.66 -8.38 0.65
C VAL A 420 -14.54 -8.35 -0.57
N CYS A 421 -13.96 -8.66 -1.73
CA CYS A 421 -14.67 -8.84 -2.98
C CYS A 421 -13.92 -9.81 -3.91
N LEU A 422 -14.65 -10.68 -4.59
CA LEU A 422 -14.10 -11.65 -5.54
C LEU A 422 -14.59 -11.31 -6.95
N ARG A 423 -13.70 -11.35 -7.95
CA ARG A 423 -14.08 -11.20 -9.35
C ARG A 423 -14.65 -12.51 -9.90
N THR A 424 -15.86 -12.47 -10.42
CA THR A 424 -16.62 -13.64 -10.90
C THR A 424 -16.78 -13.68 -12.42
N ASP A 425 -16.64 -12.56 -13.11
CA ASP A 425 -16.74 -12.53 -14.57
C ASP A 425 -15.52 -13.17 -15.26
N THR A 426 -15.76 -13.67 -16.47
CA THR A 426 -14.73 -14.18 -17.39
C THR A 426 -14.39 -13.15 -18.48
N GLY A 427 -14.79 -11.89 -18.29
CA GLY A 427 -14.66 -10.83 -19.28
C GLY A 427 -13.23 -10.26 -19.35
N VAL A 428 -13.00 -9.36 -20.31
CA VAL A 428 -11.82 -8.49 -20.27
C VAL A 428 -11.95 -7.57 -19.06
N PHE A 429 -10.87 -7.36 -18.31
CA PHE A 429 -10.88 -6.45 -17.17
C PHE A 429 -11.18 -5.02 -17.62
N ASP A 430 -12.14 -4.40 -16.95
CA ASP A 430 -12.53 -3.01 -17.13
C ASP A 430 -12.20 -2.23 -15.84
N PRO A 431 -11.26 -1.26 -15.87
CA PRO A 431 -10.88 -0.50 -14.68
C PRO A 431 -12.00 0.42 -14.14
N ASP A 432 -13.03 0.70 -14.94
CA ASP A 432 -14.19 1.49 -14.51
C ASP A 432 -15.24 0.62 -13.77
N VAL A 433 -15.09 -0.72 -13.83
CA VAL A 433 -15.91 -1.68 -13.11
C VAL A 433 -15.19 -2.12 -11.84
N VAL A 434 -15.65 -1.57 -10.73
CA VAL A 434 -15.05 -1.74 -9.39
C VAL A 434 -15.82 -2.75 -8.55
N CYS A 435 -15.23 -3.17 -7.42
CA CYS A 435 -15.77 -4.22 -6.56
C CYS A 435 -17.21 -4.01 -6.08
N ARG A 436 -17.69 -2.77 -5.93
CA ARG A 436 -19.02 -2.47 -5.39
C ARG A 436 -19.69 -1.35 -6.15
N GLU A 437 -21.01 -1.40 -6.24
CA GLU A 437 -21.77 -0.29 -6.79
C GLU A 437 -21.60 0.97 -5.92
N HIS A 438 -21.50 2.12 -6.57
CA HIS A 438 -21.42 3.40 -5.86
C HIS A 438 -22.75 3.72 -5.18
N GLY A 439 -22.84 3.45 -3.88
CA GLY A 439 -23.98 3.85 -3.05
C GLY A 439 -24.03 5.37 -2.76
N PRO A 440 -25.22 5.93 -2.47
CA PRO A 440 -25.35 7.32 -2.06
C PRO A 440 -24.63 7.55 -0.71
N GLY A 441 -23.66 8.48 -0.66
CA GLY A 441 -23.04 8.92 0.60
C GLY A 441 -21.58 8.51 0.84
N GLY A 442 -20.89 7.86 -0.11
CA GLY A 442 -19.42 7.80 -0.14
C GLY A 442 -18.71 6.93 0.92
N ARG A 443 -19.44 6.25 1.81
CA ARG A 443 -18.96 5.16 2.68
C ARG A 443 -19.57 3.84 2.20
N GLN A 444 -18.96 3.19 1.21
CA GLN A 444 -19.62 2.13 0.41
C GLN A 444 -19.07 0.71 0.66
N HIS A 445 -18.27 0.52 1.72
CA HIS A 445 -17.86 -0.79 2.26
C HIS A 445 -19.01 -1.65 2.82
N LEU A 446 -20.26 -1.21 2.70
CA LEU A 446 -21.43 -1.86 3.28
C LEU A 446 -22.57 -2.07 2.26
N GLN A 447 -22.36 -1.71 1.00
CA GLN A 447 -23.36 -1.96 -0.04
C GLN A 447 -23.51 -3.47 -0.24
N PRO A 448 -24.75 -4.01 -0.21
CA PRO A 448 -24.98 -5.45 -0.35
C PRO A 448 -24.70 -5.92 -1.79
N PHE A 449 -24.75 -5.01 -2.76
CA PHE A 449 -24.60 -5.30 -4.17
C PHE A 449 -23.14 -5.11 -4.63
N GLY A 450 -22.57 -6.18 -5.16
CA GLY A 450 -21.28 -6.14 -5.83
C GLY A 450 -21.38 -5.35 -7.14
N GLY A 451 -20.26 -4.79 -7.58
CA GLY A 451 -20.18 -4.22 -8.92
C GLY A 451 -20.40 -5.30 -9.99
N ALA A 452 -20.67 -4.89 -11.22
CA ALA A 452 -20.86 -5.82 -12.32
C ALA A 452 -19.65 -6.78 -12.43
N GLY A 453 -19.91 -8.08 -12.48
CA GLY A 453 -18.84 -9.08 -12.58
C GLY A 453 -18.10 -9.39 -11.27
N TYR A 454 -18.50 -8.80 -10.15
CA TYR A 454 -17.96 -9.08 -8.83
C TYR A 454 -19.00 -9.75 -7.90
N THR A 455 -18.53 -10.43 -6.86
CA THR A 455 -19.41 -10.96 -5.82
C THR A 455 -20.12 -9.82 -5.10
N ASN A 456 -21.35 -10.11 -4.66
CA ASN A 456 -22.00 -9.34 -3.60
C ASN A 456 -21.16 -9.32 -2.32
N PHE A 457 -21.64 -8.54 -1.36
CA PHE A 457 -21.04 -8.41 -0.05
C PHE A 457 -20.66 -9.77 0.58
N VAL A 458 -19.40 -9.93 1.00
CA VAL A 458 -18.88 -11.10 1.72
C VAL A 458 -18.84 -10.78 3.21
N SER A 459 -19.62 -11.49 4.01
CA SER A 459 -19.66 -11.32 5.46
C SER A 459 -18.43 -11.92 6.13
N VAL A 460 -18.02 -11.34 7.25
CA VAL A 460 -17.08 -11.97 8.18
C VAL A 460 -17.64 -13.32 8.64
N SER A 461 -16.77 -14.31 8.80
CA SER A 461 -17.12 -15.66 9.24
C SER A 461 -16.80 -15.91 10.71
N GLY A 462 -15.85 -15.15 11.27
CA GLY A 462 -15.40 -15.31 12.65
C GLY A 462 -14.84 -14.00 13.20
N CYS A 463 -14.73 -13.93 14.52
CA CYS A 463 -14.34 -12.73 15.25
C CYS A 463 -13.52 -13.10 16.48
N ILE A 464 -12.33 -12.50 16.59
CA ILE A 464 -11.52 -12.60 17.79
C ILE A 464 -11.41 -11.20 18.41
N ASP A 465 -12.10 -10.99 19.52
CA ASP A 465 -12.09 -9.71 20.22
C ASP A 465 -10.73 -9.43 20.88
N MET A 466 -10.33 -8.16 20.86
CA MET A 466 -9.09 -7.68 21.48
C MET A 466 -9.36 -6.85 22.76
N GLU A 467 -10.52 -7.05 23.40
CA GLU A 467 -10.98 -6.31 24.60
C GLU A 467 -9.98 -6.32 25.76
N GLU A 468 -9.26 -7.43 25.92
CA GLU A 468 -8.31 -7.61 27.02
C GLU A 468 -6.97 -6.87 26.80
N ILE A 469 -6.81 -6.14 25.70
CA ILE A 469 -5.61 -5.34 25.47
C ILE A 469 -5.77 -4.00 26.19
N GLU A 470 -5.45 -3.98 27.49
CA GLU A 470 -5.26 -2.73 28.25
C GLU A 470 -4.27 -1.76 27.56
N LEU A 471 -3.34 -2.30 26.75
CA LEU A 471 -2.40 -1.51 25.96
C LEU A 471 -3.08 -0.59 24.93
N LEU A 472 -4.33 -0.85 24.52
CA LEU A 472 -5.03 0.05 23.59
C LEU A 472 -5.42 1.37 24.24
N GLN A 473 -5.64 1.37 25.56
CA GLN A 473 -6.16 2.52 26.28
C GLN A 473 -5.21 3.72 26.19
N GLY A 474 -5.73 4.83 25.67
CA GLY A 474 -4.98 6.08 25.51
C GLY A 474 -4.03 6.12 24.30
N TYR A 475 -3.94 5.02 23.54
CA TYR A 475 -3.16 4.89 22.30
C TYR A 475 -4.04 4.77 21.05
N TYR A 476 -5.22 4.15 21.19
CA TYR A 476 -6.28 4.11 20.18
C TYR A 476 -7.62 4.41 20.84
N SER A 477 -8.59 4.79 20.02
CA SER A 477 -9.90 5.20 20.55
C SER A 477 -10.61 4.00 21.13
N MET A 478 -11.18 4.14 22.33
CA MET A 478 -12.05 3.12 22.94
C MET A 478 -13.53 3.52 22.87
N TYR A 479 -13.80 4.73 22.38
CA TYR A 479 -15.11 5.34 22.33
C TYR A 479 -15.57 5.61 20.90
N GLN A 480 -14.93 5.00 19.91
CA GLN A 480 -15.42 4.99 18.54
C GLN A 480 -15.91 3.58 18.18
N PRO A 481 -17.03 3.44 17.45
CA PRO A 481 -17.47 2.14 16.96
C PRO A 481 -16.39 1.52 16.06
N GLN A 482 -15.99 0.29 16.36
CA GLN A 482 -14.93 -0.43 15.66
C GLN A 482 -15.07 -1.93 15.91
N GLY A 483 -14.23 -2.72 15.21
CA GLY A 483 -14.23 -4.16 15.33
C GLY A 483 -15.48 -4.84 14.78
N CYS A 484 -15.49 -6.15 14.97
CA CYS A 484 -16.44 -7.10 14.43
C CYS A 484 -17.89 -6.74 14.74
N ALA A 485 -18.19 -6.37 15.98
CA ALA A 485 -19.56 -6.07 16.36
C ALA A 485 -20.08 -4.79 15.69
N ASN A 486 -19.23 -3.76 15.51
CA ASN A 486 -19.60 -2.62 14.70
C ASN A 486 -19.81 -3.03 13.23
N THR A 487 -18.90 -3.85 12.69
CA THR A 487 -18.96 -4.36 11.33
C THR A 487 -20.24 -5.17 11.07
N LEU A 488 -20.60 -6.10 11.95
CA LEU A 488 -21.85 -6.87 11.88
C LEU A 488 -23.09 -5.97 12.01
N LYS A 489 -23.06 -4.98 12.92
CA LYS A 489 -24.14 -3.98 13.04
C LYS A 489 -24.32 -3.20 11.74
N THR A 490 -23.22 -2.84 11.09
CA THR A 490 -23.27 -2.17 9.79
C THR A 490 -23.78 -3.05 8.66
N TYR A 491 -23.75 -4.38 8.81
CA TYR A 491 -24.40 -5.33 7.89
C TYR A 491 -25.91 -5.47 8.15
N GLY A 492 -26.46 -4.73 9.12
CA GLY A 492 -27.85 -4.88 9.55
C GLY A 492 -28.09 -6.16 10.35
N ILE A 493 -27.02 -6.81 10.81
CA ILE A 493 -27.09 -7.94 11.73
C ILE A 493 -27.08 -7.35 13.13
N ASP A 494 -28.18 -7.54 13.87
CA ASP A 494 -28.31 -7.07 15.23
C ASP A 494 -27.40 -7.87 16.16
N VAL A 495 -26.22 -7.31 16.44
CA VAL A 495 -25.28 -7.80 17.43
C VAL A 495 -25.36 -6.90 18.65
N MET A 496 -26.06 -7.40 19.67
CA MET A 496 -26.07 -6.91 21.06
C MET A 496 -26.04 -5.37 21.17
N ASP A 497 -27.21 -4.74 21.23
CA ASP A 497 -27.41 -3.31 21.53
C ASP A 497 -26.94 -2.89 22.95
N GLU A 498 -26.25 -3.76 23.68
CA GLU A 498 -25.83 -3.55 25.06
C GLU A 498 -24.62 -2.62 25.19
N PHE A 499 -23.78 -2.53 24.16
CA PHE A 499 -22.55 -1.73 24.21
C PHE A 499 -22.71 -0.38 23.52
N LYS A 500 -22.27 0.68 24.21
CA LYS A 500 -22.20 2.03 23.65
C LYS A 500 -21.12 2.14 22.56
N TYR A 501 -20.03 1.38 22.70
CA TYR A 501 -18.90 1.31 21.78
C TYR A 501 -18.37 -0.11 21.74
N TYR A 502 -17.94 -0.56 20.57
CA TYR A 502 -17.42 -1.90 20.35
C TYR A 502 -15.88 -1.89 20.34
N PRO A 503 -15.22 -2.92 20.88
CA PRO A 503 -13.75 -2.99 20.96
C PRO A 503 -13.11 -3.26 19.59
N PRO A 504 -11.79 -3.01 19.44
CA PRO A 504 -11.06 -3.54 18.30
C PRO A 504 -11.08 -5.08 18.28
N SER A 505 -11.07 -5.65 17.09
CA SER A 505 -11.10 -7.11 16.92
C SER A 505 -10.29 -7.52 15.70
N LEU A 506 -10.02 -8.82 15.61
CA LEU A 506 -9.64 -9.48 14.37
C LEU A 506 -10.90 -9.93 13.65
N GLU A 507 -11.15 -9.37 12.48
CA GLU A 507 -12.20 -9.81 11.56
C GLU A 507 -11.67 -10.92 10.68
N ILE A 508 -12.28 -12.09 10.76
CA ILE A 508 -11.88 -13.28 10.00
C ILE A 508 -12.91 -13.47 8.89
N TYR A 509 -12.44 -13.46 7.65
CA TYR A 509 -13.25 -13.71 6.48
C TYR A 509 -13.22 -15.19 6.10
N PRO A 510 -14.25 -15.68 5.37
CA PRO A 510 -14.26 -17.05 4.87
C PRO A 510 -13.09 -17.29 3.91
N ILE A 511 -12.75 -18.57 3.76
CA ILE A 511 -11.76 -19.03 2.78
C ILE A 511 -12.29 -18.76 1.38
N ILE A 512 -11.48 -18.11 0.54
CA ILE A 512 -11.80 -17.81 -0.86
C ILE A 512 -10.82 -18.57 -1.75
N GLY A 513 -11.38 -19.41 -2.61
CA GLY A 513 -10.62 -20.17 -3.61
C GLY A 513 -9.85 -19.23 -4.54
N LEU A 514 -8.59 -19.57 -4.78
CA LEU A 514 -7.76 -18.88 -5.74
C LEU A 514 -8.00 -19.45 -7.14
N PRO A 515 -7.81 -18.64 -8.19
CA PRO A 515 -7.90 -19.14 -9.53
C PRO A 515 -6.69 -20.04 -9.83
N PRO A 516 -6.77 -20.97 -10.81
CA PRO A 516 -5.70 -21.95 -11.08
C PRO A 516 -4.34 -21.25 -11.25
N GLN A 517 -3.28 -21.77 -10.65
CA GLN A 517 -1.95 -21.16 -10.77
C GLN A 517 -1.52 -21.12 -12.25
N ARG A 518 -0.78 -20.08 -12.61
CA ARG A 518 -0.23 -19.92 -13.97
C ARG A 518 0.75 -21.06 -14.25
N GLU A 519 0.69 -21.66 -15.45
CA GLU A 519 1.72 -22.60 -15.88
C GLU A 519 3.07 -21.86 -15.97
N LYS A 520 4.11 -22.39 -15.32
CA LYS A 520 5.45 -21.79 -15.24
C LYS A 520 6.26 -21.92 -16.52
#